data_AF-X1BQC5-F1
#
_entry.id   AF-X1BQC5-F1
#
_cell.length_a   1.000
_cell.length_b   1.000
_cell.length_c   1.000
_cell.angle_alpha   90.00
_cell.angle_beta   90.00
_cell.angle_gamma   90.00
#
_symmetry.space_group_name_H-M   'P 1'
#
loop_
_entity.id
_entity.type
_entity.pdbx_description
1 polymer ?
#
loop_
_entity_poly.entity_id
_entity_poly.type
_entity_poly.pdbx_seq_one_letter_code
_entity_poly.pdbx_strand_id
1 'polypeptide(L)' 'KDYLRIINQEIKRQMKLNPEAYFDDGAAFKSVSKEQPFYLIEDGIVIYFGLYEIAPYSSGIRYFKIPFSLFETY' A
#
# COMPACT_ATOMS: atom_id res chain seq x y z
N LYS A 1 1.83 -17.81 5.65
CA LYS A 1 2.56 -16.56 6.00
C LYS A 1 2.90 -15.73 4.74
N ASP A 2 2.02 -15.67 3.73
CA ASP A 2 2.31 -14.98 2.44
C ASP A 2 1.62 -13.59 2.31
N TYR A 3 0.91 -13.14 3.35
CA TYR A 3 0.11 -11.91 3.29
C TYR A 3 0.97 -10.63 3.10
N LEU A 4 2.12 -10.53 3.76
CA LEU A 4 3.03 -9.38 3.60
C LEU A 4 3.54 -9.26 2.17
N ARG A 5 3.80 -10.39 1.50
CA ARG A 5 4.24 -10.38 0.10
C ARG A 5 3.13 -9.86 -0.80
N ILE A 6 1.91 -10.40 -0.65
CA ILE A 6 0.72 -9.99 -1.42
C ILE A 6 0.47 -8.49 -1.25
N ILE A 7 0.40 -8.00 -0.01
CA ILE A 7 0.17 -6.58 0.29
C ILE A 7 1.25 -5.70 -0.35
N ASN A 8 2.53 -6.02 -0.12
CA ASN A 8 3.62 -5.21 -0.65
C ASN A 8 3.69 -5.21 -2.17
N GLN A 9 3.36 -6.33 -2.81
CA GLN A 9 3.31 -6.41 -4.26
C GLN A 9 2.18 -5.55 -4.82
N GLU A 10 1.01 -5.60 -4.21
CA GLU A 10 -0.14 -4.82 -4.65
C GLU A 10 0.06 -3.31 -4.42
N ILE A 11 0.63 -2.89 -3.29
CA ILE A 11 1.03 -1.49 -3.05
C ILE A 11 2.01 -1.03 -4.13
N LYS A 12 3.08 -1.80 -4.40
CA LYS A 12 4.06 -1.46 -5.44
C LYS A 12 3.43 -1.40 -6.83
N ARG A 13 2.47 -2.27 -7.13
CA ARG A 13 1.72 -2.25 -8.40
C ARG A 13 0.90 -0.96 -8.53
N GLN A 14 0.21 -0.54 -7.48
CA GLN A 14 -0.58 0.70 -7.47
C GLN A 14 0.30 1.95 -7.54
N MET A 15 1.43 1.99 -6.82
CA MET A 15 2.37 3.12 -6.86
C MET A 15 2.92 3.35 -8.28
N LYS A 16 3.19 2.27 -9.03
CA LYS A 16 3.67 2.36 -10.43
C LYS A 16 2.69 3.03 -11.39
N LEU A 17 1.42 3.21 -11.00
CA LEU A 17 0.44 3.93 -11.83
C LEU A 17 0.63 5.45 -11.79
N ASN A 18 1.31 5.97 -10.76
CA ASN A 18 1.64 7.38 -10.58
C ASN A 18 2.90 7.48 -9.69
N PRO A 19 4.08 7.11 -10.21
CA PRO A 19 5.31 7.07 -9.44
C PRO A 19 5.71 8.45 -8.89
N GLU A 20 5.47 9.52 -9.65
CA GLU A 20 5.84 10.90 -9.31
C GLU A 20 5.14 11.46 -8.06
N ALA A 21 4.04 10.81 -7.64
CA ALA A 21 3.35 11.16 -6.40
C ALA A 21 4.10 10.72 -5.12
N TYR A 22 5.14 9.90 -5.24
CA TYR A 22 5.85 9.26 -4.13
C TYR A 22 7.33 9.64 -4.09
N PHE A 23 7.98 9.50 -2.92
CA PHE A 23 9.41 9.79 -2.81
C PHE A 23 10.26 8.84 -3.66
N ASP A 24 11.26 9.40 -4.33
CA ASP A 24 12.16 8.69 -5.26
C ASP A 24 11.38 7.83 -6.27
N ASP A 25 10.28 8.36 -6.83
CA ASP A 25 9.41 7.67 -7.78
C ASP A 25 8.87 6.32 -7.24
N GLY A 26 8.69 6.25 -5.91
CA GLY A 26 8.26 5.06 -5.18
C GLY A 26 9.39 4.11 -4.77
N ALA A 27 10.65 4.38 -5.15
CA ALA A 27 11.79 3.56 -4.77
C ALA A 27 12.10 3.62 -3.26
N ALA A 28 11.66 4.68 -2.58
CA ALA A 28 11.79 4.83 -1.13
C ALA A 28 10.94 3.79 -0.36
N PHE A 29 9.80 3.35 -0.90
CA PHE A 29 8.94 2.35 -0.27
C PHE A 29 9.57 0.95 -0.32
N LYS A 30 9.87 0.37 0.84
CA LYS A 30 10.46 -0.98 0.94
C LYS A 30 9.43 -2.05 1.24
N SER A 31 8.67 -1.85 2.32
CA SER A 31 7.62 -2.75 2.82
C SER A 31 6.69 -1.99 3.76
N VAL A 32 5.45 -2.48 3.92
CA VAL A 32 4.62 -2.17 5.10
C VAL A 32 5.29 -2.67 6.38
N SER A 33 5.02 -1.99 7.50
CA SER A 33 5.39 -2.47 8.83
C SER A 33 4.47 -3.61 9.29
N LYS A 34 4.85 -4.36 10.34
CA LYS A 34 3.98 -5.42 10.90
C LYS A 34 2.78 -4.83 11.62
N GLU A 35 2.93 -3.64 12.18
CA GLU A 35 1.90 -2.87 12.86
C GLU A 35 1.26 -1.81 11.94
N GLN A 36 1.40 -1.94 10.61
CA GLN A 36 0.87 -0.95 9.67
C GLN A 36 -0.63 -0.78 9.88
N PRO A 37 -1.12 0.45 10.08
CA PRO A 37 -2.54 0.67 10.31
C PRO A 37 -3.35 0.37 9.04
N PHE A 38 -4.54 -0.18 9.25
CA PHE A 38 -5.46 -0.56 8.19
C PHE A 38 -6.91 -0.50 8.67
N TYR A 39 -7.84 -0.54 7.73
CA TYR A 39 -9.25 -0.81 7.99
C TYR A 39 -9.82 -1.79 6.97
N LEU A 40 -10.95 -2.39 7.30
CA LEU A 40 -11.64 -3.33 6.41
C LEU A 40 -12.73 -2.63 5.62
N ILE A 41 -12.91 -3.07 4.39
CA ILE A 41 -14.06 -2.77 3.54
C ILE A 41 -14.69 -4.09 3.11
N GLU A 42 -15.86 -4.03 2.46
CA GLU A 42 -16.63 -5.22 2.08
C GLU A 42 -15.82 -6.26 1.30
N ASP A 43 -14.97 -5.81 0.36
CA ASP A 43 -14.23 -6.68 -0.55
C ASP A 43 -12.70 -6.62 -0.39
N GLY A 44 -12.21 -6.11 0.74
CA GLY A 44 -10.77 -6.08 0.99
C GLY A 44 -10.31 -5.33 2.24
N ILE A 45 -9.01 -5.05 2.24
CA ILE A 45 -8.30 -4.32 3.29
C ILE A 45 -7.81 -3.01 2.68
N VAL A 46 -7.92 -1.90 3.40
CA VAL A 46 -7.25 -0.65 3.03
C VAL A 46 -6.07 -0.42 3.97
N ILE A 47 -4.87 -0.50 3.40
CA ILE A 47 -3.63 -0.06 4.07
C ILE A 47 -3.47 1.43 3.81
N TYR A 48 -3.10 2.20 4.83
CA TYR A 48 -2.84 3.63 4.65
C TYR A 48 -1.53 4.09 5.28
N PHE A 49 -0.99 5.15 4.70
CA PHE A 49 0.23 5.81 5.12
C PHE A 49 -0.08 7.28 5.41
N GLY A 50 0.38 7.75 6.57
CA GLY A 50 0.18 9.11 7.02
C GLY A 50 0.86 10.15 6.12
N LEU A 51 0.62 11.41 6.45
CA LEU A 51 1.26 12.53 5.76
C LEU A 51 2.78 12.39 5.86
N TYR A 52 3.46 12.58 4.72
CA TYR A 52 4.93 12.55 4.64
C TYR A 52 5.59 11.18 4.91
N GLU A 53 4.83 10.10 5.07
CA GLU A 53 5.40 8.77 5.36
C GLU A 53 6.07 8.14 4.14
N ILE A 54 5.41 8.20 2.97
CA ILE A 54 5.92 7.62 1.70
C ILE A 54 5.80 8.58 0.50
N ALA A 55 5.24 9.76 0.70
CA ALA A 55 4.94 10.74 -0.33
C ALA A 55 4.97 12.16 0.26
N PRO A 56 5.24 13.21 -0.54
CA PRO A 56 5.20 14.59 -0.08
C PRO A 56 3.85 14.97 0.57
N TYR A 57 3.85 16.00 1.42
CA TYR A 57 2.64 16.47 2.12
C TYR A 57 1.48 16.77 1.15
N SER A 58 1.79 17.35 -0.03
CA SER A 58 0.81 17.67 -1.07
C SER A 58 0.06 16.46 -1.62
N SER A 59 0.62 15.25 -1.49
CA SER A 59 -0.01 13.99 -1.92
C SER A 59 -1.05 13.46 -0.94
N GLY A 60 -1.20 14.08 0.23
CA GLY A 60 -2.13 13.68 1.28
C GLY A 60 -1.84 12.31 1.89
N ILE A 61 -2.83 11.78 2.62
CA ILE A 61 -2.78 10.39 3.12
C ILE A 61 -2.90 9.44 1.92
N ARG A 62 -2.04 8.43 1.88
CA ARG A 62 -2.05 7.44 0.79
C ARG A 62 -2.82 6.22 1.22
N TYR A 63 -3.82 5.84 0.43
CA TYR A 63 -4.66 4.67 0.68
C TYR A 63 -4.43 3.64 -0.42
N PHE A 64 -4.30 2.38 -0.01
CA PHE A 64 -4.09 1.25 -0.91
C PHE A 64 -5.09 0.16 -0.57
N LYS A 65 -6.03 -0.07 -1.49
CA LYS A 65 -6.99 -1.17 -1.39
C LYS A 65 -6.32 -2.47 -1.80
N ILE A 66 -6.40 -3.50 -0.98
CA ILE A 66 -5.93 -4.85 -1.22
C ILE A 66 -7.15 -5.78 -1.24
N PRO A 67 -7.63 -6.23 -2.41
CA PRO A 67 -8.79 -7.10 -2.51
C PRO A 67 -8.60 -8.44 -1.78
N PHE A 68 -9.66 -8.97 -1.16
CA PHE A 68 -9.58 -10.27 -0.49
C PHE A 68 -9.24 -11.43 -1.43
N SER A 69 -9.67 -11.33 -2.70
CA SER A 69 -9.37 -12.30 -3.75
C SER A 69 -7.87 -12.49 -4.01
N LEU A 70 -7.01 -11.55 -3.63
CA LEU A 70 -5.55 -11.71 -3.74
C LEU A 70 -4.98 -12.68 -2.69
N PHE A 71 -5.72 -12.96 -1.62
CA PHE A 71 -5.31 -13.87 -0.55
C PHE A 71 -5.88 -15.28 -0.71
N GLU A 72 -6.84 -15.47 -1.62
CA GLU A 72 -7.40 -16.77 -1.94
C GLU A 72 -6.36 -17.59 -2.72
N THR A 73 -5.66 -18.47 -2.01
CA THR A 73 -4.82 -19.50 -2.63
C THR A 73 -5.72 -20.72 -2.83
N TYR A 74 -6.01 -21.10 -4.08
CA TYR A 74 -6.69 -22.36 -4.40
C TYR A 74 -5.80 -23.57 -4.11
#